data_AF-A0A1E3P2F9-F1
#
_entry.id   AF-A0A1E3P2F9-F1
#
_cell.length_a   1.000
_cell.length_b   1.000
_cell.length_c   1.000
_cell.angle_alpha   90.00
_cell.angle_beta   90.00
_cell.angle_gamma   90.00
#
_symmetry.space_group_name_H-M   'P 1'
#
loop_
_entity.id
_entity.type
_entity.pdbx_description
1 polymer ?
#
loop_
_entity_poly.entity_id
_entity_poly.type
_entity_poly.pdbx_seq_one_letter_code
_entity_poly.pdbx_strand_id
1 'polypeptide(L)'
;MLSMSRTIYQGSGLENILVWGSLSLHVLSGITLRILRNRRYREKYGGSKALDNKLKRKRRNSQLDKDTISKSYDGEVSVNDDSEVGLMGGITNFFGFGFRKSYLFRKFGLSPLQATGYLSVPLVAYHALQTRIVPLLVEGDSSYISLDYISYIFNDVRHTSGPILNWIVYPSLIGFTTYHIISGWMKWLNVKSLTKRKIGAGLVNLISLIGIYSIYSLSKVDTNITVAKFVQKQFDLYIDRFYLKF
;
A
#
# COMPACT_ATOMS: atom_id res chain seq x y z
N MET A 1 8.53 -8.95 -28.25
CA MET A 1 9.59 -8.31 -27.43
C MET A 1 9.39 -8.45 -25.91
N LEU A 2 8.18 -8.68 -25.37
CA LEU A 2 7.96 -8.96 -23.94
C LEU A 2 8.36 -10.38 -23.47
N SER A 3 8.75 -11.29 -24.38
CA SER A 3 9.20 -12.64 -24.00
C SER A 3 10.63 -12.66 -23.45
N MET A 4 11.47 -11.66 -23.78
CA MET A 4 12.88 -11.62 -23.36
C MET A 4 13.08 -11.11 -21.92
N SER A 5 12.20 -10.26 -21.41
CA SER A 5 12.25 -9.87 -19.99
C SER A 5 11.88 -11.05 -19.08
N ARG A 6 10.92 -11.88 -19.54
CA ARG A 6 10.46 -13.07 -18.81
C ARG A 6 11.59 -14.06 -18.52
N THR A 7 12.47 -14.33 -19.48
CA THR A 7 13.62 -15.23 -19.29
C THR A 7 14.69 -14.67 -18.34
N ILE A 8 14.88 -13.35 -18.28
CA ILE A 8 15.88 -12.72 -17.41
C ILE A 8 15.40 -12.70 -15.95
N TYR A 9 14.11 -12.43 -15.70
CA TYR A 9 13.56 -12.40 -14.34
C TYR A 9 13.18 -13.78 -13.80
N GLN A 10 12.78 -14.73 -14.65
CA GLN A 10 12.44 -16.11 -14.25
C GLN A 10 13.66 -17.06 -14.15
N GLY A 11 14.89 -16.53 -14.15
CA GLY A 11 16.08 -17.33 -13.85
C GLY A 11 15.95 -17.99 -12.47
N SER A 12 16.26 -19.29 -12.38
CA SER A 12 15.99 -20.11 -11.18
C SER A 12 16.55 -19.44 -9.91
N GLY A 13 15.66 -19.01 -9.02
CA GLY A 13 16.02 -18.45 -7.70
C GLY A 13 16.21 -16.93 -7.62
N LEU A 14 16.46 -16.22 -8.72
CA LEU A 14 16.68 -14.76 -8.69
C LEU A 14 15.41 -14.00 -8.30
N GLU A 15 14.28 -14.40 -8.84
CA GLU A 15 12.99 -13.78 -8.53
C GLU A 15 12.65 -13.88 -7.03
N ASN A 16 12.93 -15.04 -6.42
CA ASN A 16 12.66 -15.25 -5.01
C ASN A 16 13.51 -14.32 -4.13
N ILE A 17 14.79 -14.17 -4.46
CA ILE A 17 15.69 -13.29 -3.70
C ILE A 17 15.30 -11.82 -3.89
N LEU A 18 15.06 -11.39 -5.14
CA LEU A 18 14.79 -9.99 -5.44
C LEU A 18 13.42 -9.55 -4.92
N VAL A 19 12.38 -10.37 -5.07
CA VAL A 19 11.03 -9.99 -4.65
C VAL A 19 10.84 -10.27 -3.15
N TRP A 20 10.97 -11.53 -2.73
CA TRP A 20 10.70 -11.90 -1.33
C TRP A 20 11.80 -11.44 -0.38
N GLY A 21 13.06 -11.48 -0.82
CA GLY A 21 14.18 -11.02 0.00
C GLY A 21 14.12 -9.52 0.26
N SER A 22 13.94 -8.69 -0.78
CA SER A 22 13.84 -7.23 -0.61
C SER A 22 12.60 -6.82 0.20
N LEU A 23 11.46 -7.45 -0.05
CA LEU A 23 10.22 -7.21 0.68
C LEU A 23 10.38 -7.55 2.18
N SER A 24 10.96 -8.72 2.47
CA SER A 24 11.21 -9.15 3.84
C SER A 24 12.17 -8.21 4.56
N LEU A 25 13.27 -7.83 3.91
CA LEU A 25 14.24 -6.88 4.47
C LEU A 25 13.60 -5.52 4.76
N HIS A 26 12.78 -5.01 3.83
CA HIS A 26 12.06 -3.75 4.00
C HIS A 26 11.12 -3.79 5.22
N VAL A 27 10.29 -4.84 5.33
CA VAL A 27 9.34 -5.00 6.45
C VAL A 27 10.08 -5.19 7.78
N LEU A 28 11.08 -6.06 7.81
CA LEU A 28 11.85 -6.35 9.02
C LEU A 28 12.62 -5.12 9.51
N SER A 29 13.21 -4.33 8.60
CA SER A 29 13.89 -3.09 8.99
C SER A 29 12.91 -2.08 9.62
N GLY A 30 11.71 -1.94 9.07
CA GLY A 30 10.66 -1.07 9.60
C GLY A 30 10.15 -1.50 10.98
N ILE A 31 9.98 -2.80 11.19
CA ILE A 31 9.58 -3.37 12.49
C ILE A 31 10.70 -3.16 13.52
N THR A 32 11.94 -3.50 13.15
CA THR A 32 13.12 -3.38 14.02
C THR A 32 13.32 -1.94 14.50
N LEU A 33 13.31 -0.97 13.58
CA LEU A 33 13.41 0.45 13.92
C LEU A 33 12.29 0.90 14.87
N ARG A 34 11.08 0.34 14.74
CA ARG A 34 9.96 0.67 15.61
C ARG A 34 10.15 0.13 17.02
N ILE A 35 10.59 -1.12 17.16
CA ILE A 35 10.90 -1.75 18.45
C ILE A 35 12.01 -0.96 19.14
N LEU A 36 13.12 -0.69 18.45
CA LEU A 36 14.26 0.04 19.00
C LEU A 36 13.89 1.47 19.41
N ARG A 37 13.15 2.21 18.58
CA ARG A 37 12.66 3.55 18.94
C ARG A 37 11.74 3.53 20.14
N ASN A 38 10.89 2.50 20.26
CA ASN A 38 9.99 2.39 21.40
C ASN A 38 10.76 2.05 22.69
N ARG A 39 11.78 1.19 22.63
CA ARG A 39 12.66 0.87 23.77
C ARG A 39 13.42 2.11 24.25
N ARG A 40 14.15 2.79 23.34
CA ARG A 40 14.88 4.04 23.67
C ARG A 40 13.98 5.12 24.26
N TYR A 41 12.73 5.21 23.79
CA TYR A 41 11.76 6.15 24.33
C TYR A 41 11.34 5.79 25.77
N ARG A 42 11.12 4.51 26.06
CA ARG A 42 10.78 4.04 27.41
C ARG A 42 11.93 4.23 28.40
N GLU A 43 13.17 4.04 27.94
CA GLU A 43 14.39 4.27 28.71
C GLU A 43 14.57 5.76 29.06
N LYS A 44 14.39 6.67 28.09
CA LYS A 44 14.59 8.11 28.29
C LYS A 44 13.50 8.80 29.13
N TYR A 45 12.28 8.27 29.13
CA TYR A 45 11.12 8.96 29.73
C TYR A 45 10.45 8.20 30.88
N GLY A 46 11.04 7.10 31.36
CA GLY A 46 10.59 6.38 32.54
C GLY A 46 9.28 5.60 32.35
N GLY A 47 9.37 4.37 31.84
CA GLY A 47 8.35 3.32 31.99
C GLY A 47 6.90 3.74 31.67
N SER A 48 5.94 3.36 32.51
CA SER A 48 4.49 3.57 32.29
C SER A 48 4.10 5.05 32.11
N LYS A 49 4.77 5.96 32.83
CA LYS A 49 4.53 7.42 32.72
C LYS A 49 5.07 8.00 31.41
N ALA A 50 6.05 7.35 30.77
CA ALA A 50 6.59 7.77 29.47
C ALA A 50 5.54 7.78 28.37
N LEU A 51 4.70 6.74 28.29
CA LEU A 51 3.70 6.62 27.24
C LEU A 51 2.59 7.67 27.42
N ASP A 52 2.14 7.87 28.66
CA ASP A 52 1.12 8.87 28.97
C ASP A 52 1.64 10.30 28.73
N ASN A 53 2.88 10.58 29.15
CA ASN A 53 3.57 11.84 28.84
C ASN A 53 3.80 12.03 27.34
N LYS A 54 4.09 10.95 26.59
CA LYS A 54 4.19 10.98 25.12
C LYS A 54 2.87 11.40 24.50
N LEU A 55 1.78 10.75 24.88
CA LEU A 55 0.45 11.03 24.35
C LEU A 55 -0.01 12.45 24.72
N LYS A 56 0.22 12.89 25.97
CA LYS A 56 -0.05 14.26 26.42
C LYS A 56 0.78 15.30 25.68
N ARG A 57 2.09 15.09 25.52
CA ARG A 57 2.96 15.99 24.75
C ARG A 57 2.58 16.05 23.28
N LYS A 58 2.23 14.90 22.69
CA LYS A 58 1.77 14.79 21.30
C LYS A 58 0.43 15.50 21.08
N ARG A 59 -0.49 15.46 22.06
CA ARG A 59 -1.73 16.26 22.07
C ARG A 59 -1.43 17.76 22.17
N ARG A 60 -0.56 18.19 23.09
CA ARG A 60 -0.21 19.60 23.30
C ARG A 60 0.50 20.22 22.09
N ASN A 61 1.55 19.57 21.59
CA ASN A 61 2.29 20.04 20.42
C ASN A 61 1.37 20.20 19.21
N SER A 62 0.38 19.32 19.07
CA SER A 62 -0.54 19.46 17.96
C SER A 62 -1.57 20.56 18.06
N GLN A 63 -1.88 21.02 19.27
CA GLN A 63 -2.72 22.20 19.44
C GLN A 63 -1.91 23.45 19.08
N LEU A 64 -0.64 23.49 19.50
CA LEU A 64 0.35 24.49 19.08
C LEU A 64 0.57 24.52 17.56
N ASP A 65 0.69 23.36 16.89
CA ASP A 65 0.86 23.30 15.43
C ASP A 65 -0.40 23.80 14.72
N LYS A 66 -1.59 23.44 15.23
CA LYS A 66 -2.86 23.93 14.68
C LYS A 66 -2.95 25.46 14.76
N ASP A 67 -2.55 26.03 15.89
CA ASP A 67 -2.59 27.49 16.12
C ASP A 67 -1.51 28.22 15.29
N THR A 68 -0.30 27.67 15.21
CA THR A 68 0.80 28.21 14.39
C THR A 68 0.45 28.18 12.90
N ILE A 69 -0.09 27.07 12.42
CA ILE A 69 -0.50 26.92 11.02
C ILE A 69 -1.70 27.82 10.69
N SER A 70 -2.64 28.04 11.62
CA SER A 70 -3.76 28.96 11.42
C SER A 70 -3.34 30.44 11.32
N LYS A 71 -2.21 30.82 11.93
CA LYS A 71 -1.70 32.20 11.93
C LYS A 71 -0.83 32.53 10.72
N SER A 72 -0.23 31.53 10.05
CA SER A 72 0.69 31.72 8.91
C SER A 72 0.02 31.54 7.54
N TYR A 73 -1.08 32.26 7.28
CA TYR A 73 -1.80 32.20 6.01
C TYR A 73 -1.21 33.03 4.84
N ASP A 74 0.05 33.47 4.95
CA ASP A 74 0.68 34.38 3.97
C ASP A 74 2.11 33.98 3.54
N GLY A 75 2.53 32.73 3.79
CA GLY A 75 3.88 32.26 3.42
C GLY A 75 4.02 30.73 3.33
N GLU A 76 5.13 30.26 2.73
CA GLU A 76 5.42 28.82 2.56
C GLU A 76 5.47 28.10 3.91
N VAL A 77 4.38 27.40 4.25
CA VAL A 77 4.28 26.64 5.51
C VAL A 77 5.28 25.49 5.47
N SER A 78 6.34 25.60 6.29
CA SER A 78 7.23 24.49 6.58
C SER A 78 6.52 23.55 7.57
N VAL A 79 6.05 22.40 7.07
CA VAL A 79 5.45 21.38 7.92
C VAL A 79 6.60 20.62 8.56
N ASN A 80 6.80 20.80 9.87
CA ASN A 80 7.68 19.94 10.62
C ASN A 80 7.17 18.49 10.54
N ASP A 81 8.11 17.53 10.57
CA ASP A 81 7.88 16.13 10.18
C ASP A 81 7.12 15.33 11.25
N ASP A 82 6.06 15.95 11.76
CA ASP A 82 5.09 15.38 12.67
C ASP A 82 4.20 14.52 11.78
N SER A 83 4.57 13.25 11.71
CA SER A 83 3.90 12.12 11.04
C SER A 83 2.38 11.98 11.28
N GLU A 84 1.71 13.00 11.81
CA GLU A 84 0.32 13.06 12.25
C GLU A 84 -0.64 13.51 11.16
N VAL A 85 -0.14 14.31 10.20
CA VAL A 85 -0.96 14.99 9.19
C VAL A 85 -0.86 14.35 7.79
N GLY A 86 0.12 13.48 7.55
CA GLY A 86 0.35 12.82 6.26
C GLY A 86 0.81 13.77 5.15
N LEU A 87 0.83 13.30 3.89
CA LEU A 87 1.16 14.14 2.72
C LEU A 87 0.21 15.33 2.55
N MET A 88 -1.06 15.15 2.91
CA MET A 88 -2.13 16.10 2.57
C MET A 88 -2.51 17.07 3.68
N GLY A 89 -2.08 16.85 4.93
CA GLY A 89 -2.66 17.60 6.05
C GLY A 89 -4.06 17.11 6.47
N GLY A 90 -4.42 15.89 6.08
CA GLY A 90 -5.78 15.33 6.15
C GLY A 90 -6.64 15.65 4.92
N ILE A 91 -7.73 14.89 4.72
CA ILE A 91 -8.68 15.08 3.59
C ILE A 91 -9.27 16.49 3.60
N THR A 92 -9.40 17.10 4.78
CA THR A 92 -9.94 18.45 4.95
C THR A 92 -9.10 19.54 4.29
N ASN A 93 -7.77 19.40 4.29
CA ASN A 93 -6.90 20.41 3.70
C ASN A 93 -6.89 20.35 2.15
N PHE A 94 -7.21 19.19 1.57
CA PHE A 94 -7.36 19.05 0.12
C PHE A 94 -8.53 19.89 -0.42
N PHE A 95 -9.61 20.02 0.34
CA PHE A 95 -10.77 20.85 0.01
C PHE A 95 -10.74 22.24 0.66
N GLY A 96 -9.58 22.67 1.20
CA GLY A 96 -9.44 24.00 1.80
C GLY A 96 -10.03 24.17 3.21
N PHE A 97 -10.56 23.11 3.83
CA PHE A 97 -11.11 23.12 5.19
C PHE A 97 -10.05 23.04 6.32
N GLY A 98 -8.78 23.31 5.98
CA GLY A 98 -7.67 23.37 6.92
C GLY A 98 -7.10 22.01 7.36
N PHE A 99 -6.08 22.06 8.21
CA PHE A 99 -5.31 20.89 8.64
C PHE A 99 -6.04 20.11 9.73
N ARG A 100 -6.33 18.84 9.47
CA ARG A 100 -6.81 17.90 10.49
C ARG A 100 -5.95 16.65 10.50
N LYS A 101 -5.61 16.20 11.69
CA LYS A 101 -4.96 14.91 11.89
C LYS A 101 -5.81 13.79 11.31
N SER A 102 -5.16 12.76 10.78
CA SER A 102 -5.85 11.55 10.35
C SER A 102 -6.61 10.93 11.53
N TYR A 103 -7.81 10.41 11.26
CA TYR A 103 -8.63 9.70 12.26
C TYR A 103 -7.84 8.55 12.90
N LEU A 104 -7.11 7.79 12.10
CA LEU A 104 -6.28 6.67 12.55
C LEU A 104 -5.18 7.12 13.52
N PHE A 105 -4.63 8.31 13.27
CA PHE A 105 -3.66 8.89 14.17
C PHE A 105 -4.28 9.30 15.52
N ARG A 106 -5.49 9.87 15.52
CA ARG A 106 -6.16 10.29 16.75
C ARG A 106 -6.57 9.11 17.62
N LYS A 107 -7.01 8.01 17.01
CA LYS A 107 -7.51 6.81 17.71
C LYS A 107 -6.38 5.83 18.08
N PHE A 108 -5.44 5.58 17.17
CA PHE A 108 -4.42 4.54 17.33
C PHE A 108 -2.98 5.08 17.42
N GLY A 109 -2.77 6.39 17.28
CA GLY A 109 -1.44 7.00 17.35
C GLY A 109 -0.53 6.67 16.16
N LEU A 110 -1.05 5.99 15.14
CA LEU A 110 -0.35 5.58 13.93
C LEU A 110 -0.30 6.71 12.91
N SER A 111 0.88 6.98 12.34
CA SER A 111 0.98 7.90 11.21
C SER A 111 0.27 7.35 9.97
N PRO A 112 -0.21 8.19 9.04
CA PRO A 112 -0.74 7.73 7.77
C PRO A 112 0.22 6.80 7.01
N LEU A 113 1.52 7.12 6.97
CA LEU A 113 2.57 6.26 6.39
C LEU A 113 2.61 4.87 7.06
N GLN A 114 2.50 4.81 8.39
CA GLN A 114 2.49 3.54 9.12
C GLN A 114 1.19 2.76 8.90
N ALA A 115 0.06 3.46 8.86
CA ALA A 115 -1.25 2.86 8.65
C ALA A 115 -1.34 2.22 7.27
N THR A 116 -0.94 2.94 6.21
CA THR A 116 -0.95 2.36 4.86
C THR A 116 0.03 1.20 4.75
N GLY A 117 1.21 1.28 5.38
CA GLY A 117 2.15 0.15 5.41
C GLY A 117 1.56 -1.11 6.03
N TYR A 118 0.84 -0.99 7.15
CA TYR A 118 0.18 -2.13 7.77
C TYR A 118 -1.03 -2.65 6.99
N LEU A 119 -1.81 -1.75 6.39
CA LEU A 119 -2.94 -2.13 5.54
C LEU A 119 -2.47 -2.80 4.25
N SER A 120 -1.30 -2.43 3.71
CA SER A 120 -0.72 -3.07 2.54
C SER A 120 -0.28 -4.52 2.78
N VAL A 121 0.04 -4.92 4.02
CA VAL A 121 0.49 -6.31 4.31
C VAL A 121 -0.54 -7.37 3.90
N PRO A 122 -1.79 -7.36 4.39
CA PRO A 122 -2.78 -8.35 3.99
C PRO A 122 -3.16 -8.24 2.50
N LEU A 123 -3.09 -7.04 1.92
CA LEU A 123 -3.41 -6.84 0.49
C LEU A 123 -2.33 -7.43 -0.42
N VAL A 124 -1.05 -7.23 -0.09
CA VAL A 124 0.07 -7.87 -0.81
C VAL A 124 0.03 -9.38 -0.62
N ALA A 125 -0.32 -9.86 0.58
CA ALA A 125 -0.46 -11.29 0.84
C ALA A 125 -1.57 -11.90 -0.04
N TYR A 126 -2.75 -11.28 -0.10
CA TYR A 126 -3.83 -11.72 -0.99
C TYR A 126 -3.38 -11.74 -2.46
N HIS A 127 -2.75 -10.64 -2.92
CA HIS A 127 -2.20 -10.56 -4.27
C HIS A 127 -1.22 -11.70 -4.56
N ALA A 128 -0.22 -11.90 -3.70
CA ALA A 128 0.78 -12.95 -3.87
C ALA A 128 0.18 -14.37 -3.75
N LEU A 129 -0.84 -14.57 -2.91
CA LEU A 129 -1.52 -15.85 -2.83
C LEU A 129 -2.18 -16.19 -4.16
N GLN A 130 -2.93 -15.25 -4.73
CA GLN A 130 -3.69 -15.46 -5.96
C GLN A 130 -2.82 -15.54 -7.22
N THR A 131 -1.78 -14.70 -7.33
CA THR A 131 -0.97 -14.61 -8.56
C THR A 131 0.35 -15.38 -8.51
N ARG A 132 0.72 -15.92 -7.35
CA ARG A 132 2.03 -16.57 -7.19
C ARG A 132 1.96 -17.89 -6.44
N ILE A 133 1.49 -17.89 -5.20
CA ILE A 133 1.56 -19.07 -4.34
C ILE A 133 0.62 -20.16 -4.86
N VAL A 134 -0.63 -19.83 -5.17
CA VAL A 134 -1.58 -20.84 -5.68
C VAL A 134 -1.15 -21.43 -7.03
N PRO A 135 -0.76 -20.63 -8.04
CA PRO A 135 -0.21 -21.18 -9.29
C PRO A 135 0.99 -22.12 -9.05
N LEU A 136 1.93 -21.72 -8.18
CA LEU A 136 3.07 -22.56 -7.80
C LEU A 136 2.65 -23.89 -7.16
N LEU A 137 1.56 -23.90 -6.38
CA LEU A 137 1.04 -25.12 -5.76
C LEU A 137 0.32 -26.04 -6.74
N VAL A 138 -0.29 -25.51 -7.81
CA VAL A 138 -1.05 -26.29 -8.79
C VAL A 138 -0.15 -26.83 -9.90
N GLU A 139 0.78 -26.01 -10.41
CA GLU A 139 1.60 -26.37 -11.59
C GLU A 139 3.11 -26.37 -11.33
N GLY A 140 3.57 -25.90 -10.17
CA GLY A 140 5.00 -25.79 -9.87
C GLY A 140 5.66 -24.53 -10.45
N ASP A 141 4.95 -23.72 -11.23
CA ASP A 141 5.40 -22.42 -11.72
C ASP A 141 4.28 -21.36 -11.69
N SER A 142 4.55 -20.15 -12.19
CA SER A 142 3.54 -19.10 -12.37
C SER A 142 3.55 -18.58 -13.81
N SER A 143 3.82 -19.49 -14.75
CA SER A 143 4.10 -19.20 -16.16
C SER A 143 2.84 -18.75 -16.93
N TYR A 144 1.66 -19.18 -16.49
CA TYR A 144 0.37 -18.83 -17.07
C TYR A 144 -0.26 -17.56 -16.48
N ILE A 145 0.40 -16.91 -15.52
CA ILE A 145 -0.08 -15.66 -14.92
C ILE A 145 0.17 -14.50 -15.89
N SER A 146 -0.80 -14.27 -16.77
CA SER A 146 -0.83 -13.20 -17.77
C SER A 146 -1.86 -12.12 -17.44
N LEU A 147 -1.94 -11.09 -18.29
CA LEU A 147 -3.02 -10.09 -18.22
C LEU A 147 -4.41 -10.73 -18.42
N ASP A 148 -4.49 -11.82 -19.19
CA ASP A 148 -5.73 -12.57 -19.36
C ASP A 148 -6.15 -13.26 -18.07
N TYR A 149 -5.19 -13.81 -17.29
CA TYR A 149 -5.50 -14.36 -15.97
C TYR A 149 -6.07 -13.28 -15.04
N ILE A 150 -5.50 -12.06 -15.07
CA ILE A 150 -6.04 -10.93 -14.30
C ILE A 150 -7.45 -10.60 -14.76
N SER A 151 -7.72 -10.53 -16.07
CA SER A 151 -9.08 -10.33 -16.56
C SER A 151 -10.03 -11.46 -16.10
N TYR A 152 -9.54 -12.69 -16.10
CA TYR A 152 -10.29 -13.89 -15.71
C TYR A 152 -10.74 -13.83 -14.24
N ILE A 153 -9.84 -13.54 -13.30
CA ILE A 153 -10.21 -13.45 -11.87
C ILE A 153 -11.21 -12.33 -11.57
N PHE A 154 -11.22 -11.25 -12.36
CA PHE A 154 -12.17 -10.14 -12.20
C PHE A 154 -13.56 -10.45 -12.77
N ASN A 155 -13.66 -11.42 -13.68
CA ASN A 155 -14.89 -11.85 -14.32
C ASN A 155 -15.36 -13.25 -13.89
N ASP A 156 -14.69 -13.87 -12.92
CA ASP A 156 -15.06 -15.20 -12.46
C ASP A 156 -16.48 -15.22 -11.89
N VAL A 157 -17.35 -15.99 -12.53
CA VAL A 157 -18.75 -16.19 -12.11
C VAL A 157 -18.92 -17.38 -11.18
N ARG A 158 -17.91 -18.26 -11.07
CA ARG A 158 -17.99 -19.50 -10.27
C ARG A 158 -17.87 -19.22 -8.77
N HIS A 159 -17.23 -18.11 -8.40
CA HIS A 159 -17.10 -17.64 -7.02
C HIS A 159 -17.65 -16.23 -6.90
N THR A 160 -18.91 -16.11 -6.47
CA THR A 160 -19.58 -14.80 -6.33
C THR A 160 -18.81 -13.80 -5.45
N SER A 161 -18.08 -14.28 -4.44
CA SER A 161 -17.22 -13.45 -3.60
C SER A 161 -15.93 -12.98 -4.29
N GLY A 162 -15.49 -13.66 -5.35
CA GLY A 162 -14.17 -13.44 -5.93
C GLY A 162 -14.02 -12.09 -6.63
N PRO A 163 -14.84 -11.76 -7.62
CA PRO A 163 -14.83 -10.45 -8.25
C PRO A 163 -14.97 -9.30 -7.24
N ILE A 164 -15.86 -9.45 -6.25
CA ILE A 164 -16.08 -8.45 -5.20
C ILE A 164 -14.80 -8.22 -4.39
N LEU A 165 -14.17 -9.30 -3.93
CA LEU A 165 -12.92 -9.22 -3.19
C LEU A 165 -11.80 -8.61 -4.03
N ASN A 166 -11.69 -8.98 -5.32
CA ASN A 166 -10.69 -8.41 -6.22
C ASN A 166 -10.88 -6.90 -6.41
N TRP A 167 -12.13 -6.43 -6.55
CA TRP A 167 -12.46 -5.01 -6.62
C TRP A 167 -12.23 -4.23 -5.32
N ILE A 168 -12.17 -4.90 -4.18
CA ILE A 168 -11.78 -4.28 -2.91
C ILE A 168 -10.26 -4.28 -2.77
N VAL A 169 -9.62 -5.43 -2.99
CA VAL A 169 -8.21 -5.65 -2.68
C VAL A 169 -7.30 -4.90 -3.65
N TYR A 170 -7.47 -5.06 -4.96
CA TYR A 170 -6.52 -4.51 -5.94
C TYR A 170 -6.53 -2.98 -5.98
N PRO A 171 -7.68 -2.28 -6.03
CA PRO A 171 -7.71 -0.81 -5.92
C PRO A 171 -7.13 -0.30 -4.59
N SER A 172 -7.44 -0.96 -3.47
CA SER A 172 -6.88 -0.59 -2.16
C SER A 172 -5.36 -0.80 -2.12
N LEU A 173 -4.88 -1.89 -2.72
CA LEU A 173 -3.46 -2.21 -2.82
C LEU A 173 -2.74 -1.10 -3.60
N ILE A 174 -3.25 -0.73 -4.78
CA ILE A 174 -2.70 0.37 -5.59
C ILE A 174 -2.64 1.66 -4.77
N GLY A 175 -3.76 2.08 -4.17
CA GLY A 175 -3.82 3.34 -3.44
C GLY A 175 -2.90 3.38 -2.22
N PHE A 176 -2.96 2.37 -1.34
CA PHE A 176 -2.17 2.36 -0.11
C PHE A 176 -0.68 2.19 -0.38
N THR A 177 -0.28 1.35 -1.33
CA THR A 177 1.15 1.16 -1.67
C THR A 177 1.72 2.39 -2.34
N THR A 178 1.01 2.99 -3.31
CA THR A 178 1.44 4.23 -3.98
C THR A 178 1.63 5.36 -2.96
N TYR A 179 0.67 5.52 -2.03
CA TYR A 179 0.81 6.47 -0.93
C TYR A 179 2.03 6.15 -0.06
N HIS A 180 2.21 4.88 0.34
CA HIS A 180 3.32 4.46 1.21
C HIS A 180 4.68 4.76 0.59
N ILE A 181 4.83 4.47 -0.71
CA ILE A 181 6.06 4.70 -1.46
C ILE A 181 6.33 6.20 -1.56
N ILE A 182 5.39 7.00 -2.06
CA ILE A 182 5.63 8.44 -2.27
C ILE A 182 5.84 9.15 -0.93
N SER A 183 5.03 8.85 0.09
CA SER A 183 5.19 9.44 1.42
C SER A 183 6.47 9.01 2.12
N GLY A 184 6.88 7.75 1.95
CA GLY A 184 8.16 7.24 2.44
C GLY A 184 9.34 7.91 1.75
N TRP A 185 9.27 8.10 0.43
CA TRP A 185 10.30 8.76 -0.37
C TRP A 185 10.48 10.22 0.01
N MET A 186 9.38 10.96 0.13
CA MET A 186 9.40 12.36 0.56
C MET A 186 9.97 12.53 1.96
N LYS A 187 9.67 11.56 2.85
CA LYS A 187 10.24 11.53 4.20
C LYS A 187 11.74 11.23 4.17
N TRP A 188 12.18 10.29 3.34
CA TRP A 188 13.59 9.97 3.18
C TRP A 188 14.39 11.18 2.68
N LEU A 189 13.82 11.96 1.76
CA LEU A 189 14.39 13.23 1.27
C LEU A 189 14.17 14.42 2.21
N ASN A 190 13.59 14.23 3.40
CA ASN A 190 13.31 15.27 4.38
C ASN A 190 12.54 16.48 3.80
N VAL A 191 11.57 16.21 2.91
CA VAL A 191 10.79 17.28 2.27
C VAL A 191 9.80 17.87 3.27
N LYS A 192 10.01 19.13 3.67
CA LYS A 192 9.15 19.86 4.63
C LYS A 192 8.17 20.84 3.98
N SER A 193 8.46 21.28 2.75
CA SER A 193 7.60 22.21 2.01
C SER A 193 6.21 21.60 1.77
N LEU A 194 5.16 22.31 2.19
CA LEU A 194 3.78 21.88 1.98
C LEU A 194 3.41 21.80 0.50
N THR A 195 3.88 22.75 -0.32
CA THR A 195 3.61 22.76 -1.76
C THR A 195 4.13 21.49 -2.43
N LYS A 196 5.37 21.10 -2.11
CA LYS A 196 5.95 19.85 -2.59
C LYS A 196 5.17 18.63 -2.10
N ARG A 197 4.69 18.63 -0.86
CA ARG A 197 3.86 17.55 -0.29
C ARG A 197 2.49 17.44 -0.96
N LYS A 198 1.87 18.57 -1.34
CA LYS A 198 0.63 18.60 -2.15
C LYS A 198 0.86 18.03 -3.54
N ILE A 199 1.98 18.37 -4.20
CA ILE A 199 2.35 17.77 -5.49
C ILE A 199 2.51 16.25 -5.33
N GLY A 200 3.22 15.79 -4.30
CA GLY A 200 3.34 14.35 -4.00
C GLY A 200 1.99 13.67 -3.82
N ALA A 201 1.03 14.33 -3.16
CA ALA A 201 -0.31 13.80 -3.00
C ALA A 201 -1.12 13.79 -4.32
N GLY A 202 -0.94 14.80 -5.18
CA GLY A 202 -1.49 14.81 -6.53
C GLY A 202 -0.96 13.65 -7.37
N LEU A 203 0.34 13.34 -7.28
CA LEU A 203 0.95 12.19 -7.93
C LEU A 203 0.37 10.87 -7.43
N VAL A 204 0.16 10.72 -6.11
CA VAL A 204 -0.51 9.53 -5.54
C VAL A 204 -1.87 9.33 -6.18
N ASN A 205 -2.70 10.38 -6.23
CA ASN A 205 -4.05 10.29 -6.81
C ASN A 205 -4.00 9.95 -8.30
N LEU A 206 -3.14 10.62 -9.06
CA LEU A 206 -3.01 10.40 -10.50
C LEU A 206 -2.59 8.96 -10.81
N ILE A 207 -1.52 8.47 -10.19
CA ILE A 207 -1.03 7.09 -10.39
C ILE A 207 -2.09 6.08 -9.95
N SER A 208 -2.78 6.33 -8.83
CA SER A 208 -3.82 5.42 -8.34
C SER A 208 -5.01 5.36 -9.29
N LEU A 209 -5.46 6.50 -9.82
CA LEU A 209 -6.57 6.56 -10.79
C LEU A 209 -6.21 5.86 -12.10
N ILE A 210 -5.00 6.08 -12.62
CA ILE A 210 -4.52 5.39 -13.83
C ILE A 210 -4.44 3.88 -13.58
N GLY A 211 -3.91 3.46 -12.43
CA GLY A 211 -3.83 2.04 -12.07
C GLY A 211 -5.21 1.38 -11.93
N ILE A 212 -6.16 2.06 -11.28
CA ILE A 212 -7.55 1.56 -11.14
C ILE A 212 -8.24 1.51 -12.51
N TYR A 213 -8.07 2.54 -13.34
CA TYR A 213 -8.61 2.54 -14.71
C TYR A 213 -7.99 1.44 -15.56
N SER A 214 -6.70 1.15 -15.40
CA SER A 214 -6.02 0.04 -16.09
C SER A 214 -6.64 -1.31 -15.72
N ILE A 215 -6.89 -1.58 -14.43
CA ILE A 215 -7.57 -2.80 -13.99
C ILE A 215 -9.00 -2.85 -14.52
N TYR A 216 -9.73 -1.73 -14.48
CA TYR A 216 -11.06 -1.64 -15.07
C TYR A 216 -11.06 -1.97 -16.56
N SER A 217 -10.12 -1.43 -17.33
CA SER A 217 -9.97 -1.74 -18.74
C SER A 217 -9.67 -3.22 -18.97
N LEU A 218 -8.76 -3.81 -18.18
CA LEU A 218 -8.46 -5.25 -18.26
C LEU A 218 -9.66 -6.13 -17.92
N SER A 219 -10.48 -5.73 -16.95
CA SER A 219 -11.70 -6.45 -16.57
C SER A 219 -12.75 -6.51 -17.70
N LYS A 220 -12.59 -5.73 -18.77
CA LYS A 220 -13.50 -5.77 -19.93
C LYS A 220 -13.03 -6.67 -21.06
N VAL A 221 -11.86 -7.29 -20.94
CA VAL A 221 -11.33 -8.23 -21.93
C VAL A 221 -12.10 -9.56 -21.87
N ASP A 222 -12.63 -10.02 -23.01
CA ASP A 222 -13.33 -11.31 -23.08
C ASP A 222 -12.34 -12.46 -23.22
N THR A 223 -12.07 -13.09 -22.09
CA THR A 223 -11.15 -14.24 -22.00
C THR A 223 -11.65 -15.48 -22.74
N ASN A 224 -12.95 -15.60 -23.02
CA ASN A 224 -13.49 -16.74 -23.77
C ASN A 224 -13.00 -16.77 -25.23
N ILE A 225 -12.73 -15.58 -25.77
CA ILE A 225 -12.27 -15.39 -27.15
C ILE A 225 -10.74 -15.31 -27.20
N THR A 226 -10.11 -14.64 -26.24
CA THR A 226 -8.66 -14.38 -26.28
C THR A 226 -7.82 -15.56 -25.77
N VAL A 227 -8.36 -16.42 -24.92
CA VAL A 227 -7.62 -17.49 -24.25
C VAL A 227 -8.08 -18.86 -24.74
N ALA A 228 -7.13 -19.74 -25.06
CA ALA A 228 -7.43 -21.12 -25.40
C ALA A 228 -8.10 -21.88 -24.24
N LYS A 229 -9.08 -22.73 -24.53
CA LYS A 229 -9.87 -23.46 -23.51
C LYS A 229 -9.01 -24.25 -22.50
N PHE A 230 -7.88 -24.81 -22.94
CA PHE A 230 -7.00 -25.56 -22.04
C PHE A 230 -6.33 -24.65 -20.99
N VAL A 231 -6.04 -23.39 -21.33
CA VAL A 231 -5.48 -22.40 -20.39
C VAL A 231 -6.55 -21.92 -19.43
N GLN A 232 -7.78 -21.69 -19.91
CA GLN A 232 -8.92 -21.36 -19.04
C GLN A 232 -9.15 -22.45 -17.98
N LYS A 233 -9.01 -23.72 -18.35
CA LYS A 233 -9.09 -24.84 -17.40
C LYS A 233 -8.01 -24.77 -16.30
N GLN A 234 -6.82 -24.26 -16.60
CA GLN A 234 -5.80 -24.04 -15.57
C GLN A 234 -6.16 -22.86 -14.66
N PHE A 235 -6.68 -21.77 -15.24
CA PHE A 235 -7.20 -20.66 -14.45
C PHE A 235 -8.32 -21.11 -13.51
N ASP A 236 -9.16 -22.03 -13.98
CA ASP A 236 -10.22 -22.62 -13.17
C ASP A 236 -9.66 -23.30 -11.93
N LEU A 237 -8.64 -24.17 -12.11
CA LEU A 237 -7.97 -24.90 -11.04
C LEU A 237 -7.30 -23.96 -10.04
N TYR A 238 -6.68 -22.86 -10.49
CA TYR A 238 -6.09 -21.89 -9.59
C TYR A 238 -7.16 -21.22 -8.71
N ILE A 239 -8.26 -20.80 -9.32
CA ILE A 239 -9.33 -20.11 -8.57
C ILE A 239 -10.01 -21.08 -7.61
N ASP A 240 -10.30 -22.31 -8.03
CA ASP A 240 -10.89 -23.35 -7.18
C ASP A 240 -9.99 -23.63 -5.97
N ARG A 241 -8.68 -23.77 -6.21
CA ARG A 241 -7.68 -23.96 -5.15
C ARG A 241 -7.62 -22.75 -4.20
N PHE A 242 -7.71 -21.53 -4.73
CA PHE A 242 -7.70 -20.31 -3.93
C PHE A 242 -8.91 -20.21 -2.99
N TYR A 243 -10.09 -20.62 -3.47
CA TYR A 243 -11.33 -20.65 -2.67
C TYR A 243 -11.59 -21.97 -1.95
N LEU A 244 -10.60 -22.89 -1.94
CA LEU A 244 -10.68 -24.19 -1.28
C LEU A 244 -11.88 -25.05 -1.73
N LYS A 245 -12.28 -24.92 -3.00
CA LYS A 245 -13.20 -25.86 -3.66
C LYS A 245 -12.39 -26.99 -4.30
N PHE A 246 -12.84 -28.21 -4.11
CA PHE A 246 -12.24 -29.44 -4.64
C PHE A 246 -13.24 -30.15 -5.56
#